data_AF-D4LZG8-F1
#
_entry.id   AF-D4LZG8-F1
#
_cell.length_a   1.000
_cell.length_b   1.000
_cell.length_c   1.000
_cell.angle_alpha   90.00
_cell.angle_beta   90.00
_cell.angle_gamma   90.00
#
_symmetry.space_group_name_H-M   'P 1'
#
loop_
_entity.id
_entity.type
_entity.pdbx_description
1 polymer ?
#
loop_
_entity_poly.entity_id
_entity_poly.type
_entity_poly.pdbx_seq_one_letter_code
_entity_poly.pdbx_strand_id
1 'polypeptide(L)'
;MLVPFLTVADNFTGCFLLFYLLIPFLNKLIHALTEKEHFWLMTWCVGVYVVLPSFVKANVVFNYVTWFSILFIIASYIRLYPKDWFSDTKITGMIMAVSLILSWGSVAVLATLSRMFGKNIGISYFFVSDSNKILALATGVSAFLFFKNINIGYSRIINTIAASTFGVLLIHANSNTMRRWLWQDTFNNVGAYESGNVVIHAVVSVLLIYTVCTVIDICRIKLLEAPLMKRL
;
A
#
# COMPACT_ATOMS: atom_id res chain seq x y z
N MET A 1 20.87 -17.23 8.77
CA MET A 1 20.10 -16.58 9.85
C MET A 1 18.67 -17.15 9.80
N LEU A 2 18.21 -17.79 10.89
CA LEU A 2 16.99 -18.63 10.90
C LEU A 2 15.68 -17.86 11.21
N VAL A 3 15.76 -16.63 11.72
CA VAL A 3 14.60 -15.79 12.03
C VAL A 3 14.57 -14.62 11.04
N PRO A 4 13.54 -14.51 10.16
CA PRO A 4 13.51 -13.53 9.08
C PRO A 4 13.22 -12.08 9.52
N PHE A 5 12.86 -11.86 10.78
CA PHE A 5 12.56 -10.54 11.35
C PHE A 5 13.08 -10.44 12.79
N LEU A 6 13.93 -9.46 13.06
CA LEU A 6 14.42 -9.14 14.42
C LEU A 6 13.66 -7.98 15.06
N THR A 7 12.91 -7.22 14.27
CA THR A 7 12.11 -6.08 14.70
C THR A 7 10.73 -6.14 14.05
N VAL A 8 9.69 -5.95 14.86
CA VAL A 8 8.28 -5.94 14.43
C VAL A 8 7.72 -4.54 14.64
N ALA A 9 8.09 -3.62 13.74
CA ALA A 9 7.65 -2.23 13.78
C ALA A 9 7.19 -1.77 12.40
N ASP A 10 8.14 -1.37 11.57
CA ASP A 10 7.95 -0.72 10.27
C ASP A 10 8.49 -1.57 9.09
N ASN A 11 9.00 -2.77 9.35
CA ASN A 11 9.39 -3.68 8.29
C ASN A 11 8.15 -4.35 7.66
N PHE A 12 7.75 -3.87 6.48
CA PHE A 12 6.60 -4.40 5.73
C PHE A 12 6.61 -5.93 5.63
N THR A 13 7.71 -6.52 5.14
CA THR A 13 7.79 -7.97 4.88
C THR A 13 7.65 -8.79 6.15
N GLY A 14 8.38 -8.41 7.21
CA GLY A 14 8.32 -9.12 8.50
C GLY A 14 6.93 -9.04 9.12
N CYS A 15 6.34 -7.85 9.16
CA CYS A 15 4.99 -7.66 9.69
C CYS A 15 3.92 -8.36 8.83
N PHE A 16 4.08 -8.41 7.51
CA PHE A 16 3.15 -9.08 6.61
C PHE A 16 3.12 -10.60 6.85
N LEU A 17 4.28 -11.23 7.02
CA LEU A 17 4.39 -12.66 7.35
C LEU A 17 3.77 -12.96 8.73
N LEU A 18 4.00 -12.12 9.73
CA LEU A 18 3.38 -12.27 11.05
C LEU A 18 1.86 -12.10 11.00
N PHE A 19 1.37 -11.12 10.25
CA PHE A 19 -0.06 -10.95 9.99
C PHE A 19 -0.69 -12.19 9.34
N TYR A 20 0.01 -12.85 8.41
CA TYR A 20 -0.47 -14.09 7.78
C TYR A 20 -0.80 -15.19 8.80
N LEU A 21 0.01 -15.32 9.85
CA LEU A 21 -0.22 -16.28 10.93
C LEU A 21 -1.48 -15.94 11.76
N LEU A 22 -1.90 -14.67 11.76
CA LEU A 22 -3.07 -14.19 12.49
C LEU A 22 -4.38 -14.38 11.71
N ILE A 23 -4.33 -14.56 10.38
CA ILE A 23 -5.50 -14.70 9.50
C ILE A 23 -6.50 -15.76 9.99
N PRO A 24 -6.11 -16.98 10.44
CA PRO A 24 -7.08 -17.98 10.89
C PRO A 24 -7.92 -17.52 12.09
N PHE A 25 -7.32 -16.74 13.00
CA PHE A 25 -8.01 -16.20 14.17
C PHE A 25 -8.92 -15.04 13.81
N LEU A 26 -8.44 -14.13 12.95
CA LEU A 26 -9.26 -13.04 12.43
C LEU A 26 -10.47 -13.57 11.66
N ASN A 27 -10.29 -14.65 10.88
CA ASN A 27 -11.38 -15.27 10.15
C ASN A 27 -12.44 -15.85 11.09
N LYS A 28 -12.03 -16.53 12.17
CA LYS A 28 -12.96 -16.99 13.22
C LYS A 28 -13.70 -15.83 13.88
N LEU A 29 -13.01 -14.73 14.18
CA LEU A 29 -13.60 -13.54 14.78
C LEU A 29 -14.69 -12.96 13.88
N ILE A 30 -14.39 -12.63 12.61
CA ILE A 30 -15.35 -11.95 11.72
C ILE A 30 -16.61 -12.80 11.45
N HIS A 31 -16.51 -14.13 11.50
CA HIS A 31 -17.66 -15.01 11.33
C HIS A 31 -18.49 -15.19 12.60
N ALA A 32 -17.94 -14.85 13.77
CA ALA A 32 -18.68 -14.83 15.03
C ALA A 32 -19.44 -13.51 15.25
N LEU A 33 -19.03 -12.43 14.59
CA LEU A 33 -19.67 -11.11 14.71
C LEU A 33 -20.96 -11.04 13.89
N THR A 34 -21.97 -10.38 14.44
CA THR A 34 -23.11 -9.88 13.65
C THR A 34 -22.67 -8.72 12.75
N GLU A 35 -23.45 -8.39 11.70
CA GLU A 35 -23.15 -7.26 10.82
C GLU A 35 -22.97 -5.95 11.59
N LYS A 36 -23.82 -5.72 12.61
CA LYS A 36 -23.77 -4.53 13.45
C LYS A 36 -22.49 -4.47 14.27
N GLU A 37 -22.08 -5.58 14.87
CA GLU A 37 -20.84 -5.65 15.66
C GLU A 37 -19.61 -5.47 14.78
N HIS A 38 -19.58 -6.09 13.60
CA HIS A 38 -18.50 -5.90 12.63
C HIS A 38 -18.42 -4.46 12.16
N PHE A 39 -19.56 -3.83 11.86
CA PHE A 39 -19.60 -2.41 11.49
C PHE A 39 -19.03 -1.50 12.59
N TRP A 40 -19.40 -1.72 13.85
CA TRP A 40 -18.88 -0.92 14.98
C TRP A 40 -17.40 -1.17 15.24
N LEU A 41 -16.95 -2.43 15.13
CA LEU A 41 -15.52 -2.76 15.23
C LEU A 41 -14.72 -2.04 14.13
N MET A 42 -15.17 -2.14 12.88
CA MET A 42 -14.55 -1.46 11.74
C MET A 42 -14.51 0.06 11.96
N THR A 43 -15.65 0.66 12.38
CA THR A 43 -15.75 2.10 12.63
C THR A 43 -14.83 2.55 13.75
N TRP A 44 -14.74 1.77 14.83
CA TRP A 44 -13.81 2.03 15.92
C TRP A 44 -12.35 1.97 15.44
N CYS A 45 -11.98 0.95 14.66
CA CYS A 45 -10.63 0.83 14.08
C CYS A 45 -10.29 2.03 13.20
N VAL A 46 -11.20 2.45 12.30
CA VAL A 46 -11.01 3.63 11.44
C VAL A 46 -10.93 4.91 12.29
N GLY A 47 -11.76 5.05 13.33
CA GLY A 47 -11.71 6.17 14.26
C GLY A 47 -10.33 6.32 14.89
N VAL A 48 -9.82 5.24 15.49
CA VAL A 48 -8.53 5.26 16.20
C VAL A 48 -7.36 5.40 15.23
N TYR A 49 -7.29 4.59 14.18
CA TYR A 49 -6.10 4.50 13.33
C TYR A 49 -6.08 5.49 12.17
N VAL A 50 -7.22 6.11 11.83
CA VAL A 50 -7.31 7.02 10.69
C VAL A 50 -7.78 8.41 11.10
N VAL A 51 -8.90 8.51 11.83
CA VAL A 51 -9.48 9.83 12.17
C VAL A 51 -8.60 10.57 13.18
N LEU A 52 -8.20 9.93 14.28
CA LEU A 52 -7.34 10.55 15.30
C LEU A 52 -6.01 11.10 14.72
N PRO A 53 -5.20 10.33 13.96
CA PRO A 53 -3.97 10.87 13.39
C PRO A 53 -4.21 11.87 12.25
N SER A 54 -5.37 11.85 11.59
CA SER A 54 -5.66 12.78 10.48
C SER A 54 -6.19 14.14 10.96
N PHE A 55 -6.94 14.20 12.05
CA PHE A 55 -7.63 15.43 12.48
C PHE A 55 -7.22 15.93 13.86
N VAL A 56 -6.88 15.02 14.78
CA VAL A 56 -6.61 15.36 16.19
C VAL A 56 -5.11 15.45 16.48
N LYS A 57 -4.25 15.17 15.48
CA LYS A 57 -2.78 15.06 15.63
C LYS A 57 -2.35 14.15 16.79
N ALA A 58 -3.21 13.21 17.16
CA ALA A 58 -2.90 12.22 18.18
C ALA A 58 -1.73 11.36 17.71
N ASN A 59 -0.78 11.08 18.59
CA ASN A 59 0.29 10.14 18.30
C ASN A 59 -0.26 8.71 18.46
N VAL A 60 -0.59 8.09 17.33
CA VAL A 60 -0.96 6.67 17.28
C VAL A 60 0.27 5.92 16.79
N VAL A 61 0.86 5.11 17.66
CA VAL A 61 2.03 4.30 17.31
C VAL A 61 1.63 3.31 16.22
N PHE A 62 2.14 3.54 15.02
CA PHE A 62 1.80 2.77 13.84
C PHE A 62 2.60 1.47 13.79
N ASN A 63 1.93 0.35 13.53
CA ASN A 63 2.54 -0.97 13.36
C ASN A 63 1.84 -1.69 12.20
N TYR A 64 2.62 -2.26 11.27
CA TYR A 64 2.06 -2.90 10.10
C TYR A 64 1.22 -4.16 10.40
N VAL A 65 1.53 -4.94 11.44
CA VAL A 65 0.72 -6.13 11.81
C VAL A 65 -0.69 -5.70 12.20
N THR A 66 -0.78 -4.68 13.06
CA THR A 66 -2.08 -4.13 13.48
C THR A 66 -2.81 -3.47 12.32
N TRP A 67 -2.08 -2.72 11.47
CA TRP A 67 -2.68 -2.10 10.31
C TRP A 67 -3.24 -3.12 9.30
N PHE A 68 -2.50 -4.20 8.99
CA PHE A 68 -3.00 -5.28 8.13
C PHE A 68 -4.22 -5.97 8.74
N SER A 69 -4.26 -6.12 10.07
CA SER A 69 -5.43 -6.67 10.76
C SER A 69 -6.66 -5.77 10.62
N ILE A 70 -6.48 -4.44 10.68
CA ILE A 70 -7.55 -3.47 10.44
C ILE A 70 -8.01 -3.50 8.98
N LEU A 71 -7.08 -3.53 8.03
CA LEU A 71 -7.39 -3.69 6.61
C LEU A 71 -8.15 -4.98 6.34
N PHE A 72 -7.82 -6.07 7.03
CA PHE A 72 -8.56 -7.33 6.96
C PHE A 72 -9.99 -7.17 7.46
N ILE A 73 -10.22 -6.46 8.58
CA ILE A 73 -11.57 -6.18 9.10
C ILE A 73 -12.37 -5.32 8.11
N ILE A 74 -11.76 -4.31 7.48
CA ILE A 74 -12.41 -3.48 6.46
C ILE A 74 -12.76 -4.31 5.22
N ALA A 75 -11.79 -5.06 4.69
CA ALA A 75 -11.97 -5.87 3.49
C ALA A 75 -12.98 -6.99 3.70
N SER A 76 -13.01 -7.62 4.88
CA SER A 76 -13.99 -8.64 5.22
C SER A 76 -15.39 -8.05 5.37
N TYR A 77 -15.54 -6.84 5.92
CA TYR A 77 -16.84 -6.17 5.98
C TYR A 77 -17.40 -5.91 4.58
N ILE A 78 -16.56 -5.36 3.68
CA ILE A 78 -16.91 -5.13 2.26
C ILE A 78 -17.33 -6.43 1.57
N ARG A 79 -16.67 -7.55 1.88
CA ARG A 79 -16.95 -8.86 1.29
C ARG A 79 -18.23 -9.49 1.84
N LEU A 80 -18.44 -9.47 3.14
CA LEU A 80 -19.55 -10.15 3.82
C LEU A 80 -20.87 -9.39 3.72
N TYR A 81 -20.82 -8.06 3.68
CA TYR A 81 -21.99 -7.19 3.67
C TYR A 81 -21.96 -6.24 2.46
N PRO A 82 -22.01 -6.77 1.22
CA PRO A 82 -21.94 -5.94 0.03
C PRO A 82 -23.12 -4.98 -0.03
N LYS A 83 -22.84 -3.70 -0.29
CA LYS A 83 -23.84 -2.65 -0.55
C LYS A 83 -23.87 -2.36 -2.04
N ASP A 84 -25.01 -1.88 -2.56
CA ASP A 84 -25.22 -1.68 -4.00
C ASP A 84 -24.12 -0.85 -4.66
N TRP A 85 -23.68 0.22 -3.98
CA TRP A 85 -22.64 1.11 -4.48
C TRP A 85 -21.24 0.48 -4.48
N PHE A 86 -20.97 -0.57 -3.68
CA PHE A 86 -19.68 -1.27 -3.71
C PHE A 86 -19.43 -1.99 -5.03
N SER A 87 -20.49 -2.33 -5.77
CA SER A 87 -20.44 -3.01 -7.07
C SER A 87 -20.58 -2.07 -8.27
N ASP A 88 -20.94 -0.80 -8.06
CA ASP A 88 -21.10 0.16 -9.14
C ASP A 88 -19.75 0.74 -9.56
N THR A 89 -19.27 0.35 -10.75
CA THR A 89 -17.97 0.78 -11.30
C THR A 89 -17.91 2.29 -11.53
N LYS A 90 -19.03 2.95 -11.85
CA LYS A 90 -19.05 4.40 -12.08
C LYS A 90 -18.91 5.14 -10.76
N ILE A 91 -19.64 4.71 -9.73
CA ILE A 91 -19.55 5.32 -8.39
C ILE A 91 -18.17 5.08 -7.80
N THR A 92 -17.67 3.84 -7.81
CA THR A 92 -16.34 3.54 -7.24
C THR A 92 -15.21 4.23 -8.01
N GLY A 93 -15.32 4.32 -9.33
CA GLY A 93 -14.38 5.06 -10.19
C GLY A 93 -14.39 6.56 -9.92
N MET A 94 -15.58 7.16 -9.72
CA MET A 94 -15.71 8.56 -9.33
C MET A 94 -15.08 8.83 -7.96
N ILE A 95 -15.38 7.99 -6.96
CA ILE A 95 -14.79 8.12 -5.61
C ILE A 95 -13.26 7.97 -5.68
N MET A 96 -12.75 7.03 -6.48
CA MET A 96 -11.32 6.85 -6.70
C MET A 96 -10.69 8.10 -7.34
N ALA A 97 -11.29 8.63 -8.40
CA ALA A 97 -10.78 9.83 -9.07
C ALA A 97 -10.78 11.05 -8.14
N VAL A 98 -11.89 11.28 -7.42
CA VAL A 98 -12.01 12.39 -6.47
C VAL A 98 -11.01 12.26 -5.32
N SER A 99 -10.89 11.07 -4.71
CA SER A 99 -9.94 10.85 -3.62
C SER A 99 -8.48 10.99 -4.07
N LEU A 100 -8.15 10.58 -5.30
CA LEU A 100 -6.82 10.76 -5.89
C LEU A 100 -6.50 12.25 -6.14
N ILE A 101 -7.45 12.99 -6.73
CA ILE A 101 -7.31 14.45 -6.95
C ILE A 101 -7.16 15.18 -5.61
N LEU A 102 -7.96 14.82 -4.60
CA LEU A 102 -7.83 15.39 -3.25
C LEU A 102 -6.48 15.04 -2.62
N SER A 103 -5.99 13.82 -2.82
CA SER A 103 -4.67 13.40 -2.34
C SER A 103 -3.55 14.26 -2.95
N TRP A 104 -3.51 14.39 -4.28
CA TRP A 104 -2.52 15.24 -4.96
C TRP A 104 -2.68 16.71 -4.62
N GLY A 105 -3.92 17.21 -4.59
CA GLY A 105 -4.23 18.57 -4.20
C GLY A 105 -3.78 18.89 -2.78
N SER A 106 -3.97 17.95 -1.84
CA SER A 106 -3.51 18.11 -0.46
C SER A 106 -1.99 18.25 -0.38
N VAL A 107 -1.25 17.47 -1.17
CA VAL A 107 0.21 17.56 -1.23
C VAL A 107 0.67 18.88 -1.82
N ALA A 108 0.06 19.31 -2.94
CA ALA A 108 0.40 20.56 -3.59
C ALA A 108 0.13 21.78 -2.67
N VAL A 109 -1.05 21.84 -2.05
CA VAL A 109 -1.45 22.93 -1.15
C VAL A 109 -0.58 22.96 0.11
N LEU A 110 -0.33 21.80 0.73
CA LEU A 110 0.51 21.77 1.93
C LEU A 110 1.98 22.04 1.61
N ALA A 111 2.47 21.69 0.41
CA ALA A 111 3.80 22.09 -0.05
C ALA A 111 3.93 23.59 -0.27
N THR A 112 2.96 24.25 -0.90
CA THR A 112 3.00 25.71 -1.08
C THR A 112 2.90 26.45 0.25
N LEU A 113 1.99 26.05 1.13
CA LEU A 113 1.87 26.61 2.47
C LEU A 113 3.14 26.37 3.31
N SER A 114 3.73 25.18 3.23
CA SER A 114 4.97 24.88 3.95
C SER A 114 6.10 25.82 3.53
N ARG A 115 6.26 26.07 2.22
CA ARG A 115 7.24 27.02 1.69
C ARG A 115 6.95 28.46 2.12
N MET A 116 5.68 28.89 2.08
CA MET A 116 5.29 30.25 2.48
C MET A 116 5.56 30.54 3.97
N PHE A 117 5.30 29.56 4.84
CA PHE A 117 5.43 29.73 6.30
C PHE A 117 6.75 29.19 6.86
N GLY A 118 7.72 28.83 6.02
CA GLY A 118 9.01 28.29 6.44
C GLY A 118 8.93 27.00 7.26
N LYS A 119 7.90 26.17 7.03
CA LYS A 119 7.70 24.91 7.76
C LYS A 119 8.45 23.76 7.08
N ASN A 120 8.55 22.63 7.79
CA ASN A 120 9.18 21.42 7.28
C ASN A 120 8.38 20.84 6.10
N ILE A 121 9.06 20.46 5.02
CA ILE A 121 8.49 19.79 3.83
C ILE A 121 7.73 18.51 4.18
N GLY A 122 8.06 17.83 5.27
CA GLY A 122 7.34 16.63 5.71
C GLY A 122 5.83 16.86 5.91
N ILE A 123 5.40 18.09 6.22
CA ILE A 123 3.98 18.42 6.36
C ILE A 123 3.22 18.30 5.03
N SER A 124 3.90 18.39 3.90
CA SER A 124 3.29 18.27 2.57
C SER A 124 2.58 16.93 2.38
N TYR A 125 3.08 15.88 3.00
CA TYR A 125 2.53 14.53 2.87
C TYR A 125 1.52 14.17 3.96
N PHE A 126 1.11 15.12 4.81
CA PHE A 126 0.38 14.83 6.05
C PHE A 126 -0.90 13.99 5.88
N PHE A 127 -1.69 14.23 4.83
CA PHE A 127 -2.94 13.49 4.58
C PHE A 127 -2.75 12.17 3.84
N VAL A 128 -1.52 11.86 3.42
CA VAL A 128 -1.18 10.66 2.64
C VAL A 128 -0.02 9.86 3.26
N SER A 129 0.52 10.28 4.40
CA SER A 129 1.62 9.59 5.08
C SER A 129 1.16 8.29 5.73
N ASP A 130 2.11 7.36 5.95
CA ASP A 130 1.98 6.16 6.79
C ASP A 130 0.80 5.22 6.46
N SER A 131 0.20 5.37 5.28
CA SER A 131 -0.97 4.62 4.76
C SER A 131 -2.27 4.74 5.58
N ASN A 132 -2.22 5.21 6.82
CA ASN A 132 -3.34 5.28 7.75
C ASN A 132 -3.98 6.66 7.83
N LYS A 133 -3.70 7.55 6.89
CA LYS A 133 -4.37 8.85 6.81
C LYS A 133 -5.65 8.74 6.00
N ILE A 134 -6.58 9.68 6.23
CA ILE A 134 -7.91 9.61 5.64
C ILE A 134 -7.89 9.54 4.11
N LEU A 135 -7.03 10.32 3.45
CA LEU A 135 -6.92 10.31 1.99
C LEU A 135 -6.17 9.07 1.49
N ALA A 136 -5.18 8.58 2.24
CA ALA A 136 -4.51 7.31 1.93
C ALA A 136 -5.50 6.12 1.97
N LEU A 137 -6.28 5.99 3.05
CA LEU A 137 -7.28 4.92 3.16
C LEU A 137 -8.38 5.08 2.12
N ALA A 138 -8.93 6.28 1.93
CA ALA A 138 -10.00 6.53 0.96
C ALA A 138 -9.56 6.19 -0.46
N THR A 139 -8.34 6.61 -0.86
CA THR A 139 -7.78 6.31 -2.18
C THR A 139 -7.54 4.80 -2.34
N GLY A 140 -6.98 4.13 -1.33
CA GLY A 140 -6.74 2.69 -1.38
C GLY A 140 -8.02 1.86 -1.47
N VAL A 141 -9.02 2.13 -0.62
CA VAL A 141 -10.29 1.38 -0.61
C VAL A 141 -11.09 1.62 -1.88
N SER A 142 -11.16 2.87 -2.36
CA SER A 142 -11.89 3.18 -3.59
C SER A 142 -11.21 2.60 -4.84
N ALA A 143 -9.88 2.62 -4.92
CA ALA A 143 -9.14 1.96 -5.99
C ALA A 143 -9.37 0.44 -5.97
N PHE A 144 -9.31 -0.19 -4.79
CA PHE A 144 -9.63 -1.61 -4.64
C PHE A 144 -11.04 -1.93 -5.13
N LEU A 145 -12.05 -1.17 -4.70
CA LEU A 145 -13.43 -1.36 -5.12
C LEU A 145 -13.63 -1.16 -6.63
N PHE A 146 -12.97 -0.15 -7.21
CA PHE A 146 -13.02 0.10 -8.65
C PHE A 146 -12.48 -1.08 -9.45
N PHE A 147 -11.24 -1.51 -9.18
CA PHE A 147 -10.63 -2.64 -9.90
C PHE A 147 -11.31 -3.98 -9.62
N LYS A 148 -11.95 -4.15 -8.46
CA LYS A 148 -12.78 -5.33 -8.16
C LYS A 148 -13.97 -5.45 -9.11
N ASN A 149 -14.55 -4.34 -9.54
CA ASN A 149 -15.76 -4.31 -10.36
C ASN A 149 -15.48 -4.31 -11.87
N ILE A 150 -14.25 -3.99 -12.29
CA ILE A 150 -13.88 -4.04 -13.71
C ILE A 150 -13.68 -5.51 -14.13
N ASN A 151 -14.44 -5.95 -15.13
CA ASN A 151 -14.24 -7.24 -15.75
C ASN A 151 -13.14 -7.17 -16.83
N ILE A 152 -11.89 -7.38 -16.42
CA ILE A 152 -10.71 -7.38 -17.33
C ILE A 152 -10.59 -8.72 -18.09
N GLY A 153 -11.19 -9.80 -17.57
CA GLY A 153 -11.00 -11.16 -18.09
C GLY A 153 -9.59 -11.72 -17.82
N TYR A 154 -9.29 -12.90 -18.35
CA TYR A 154 -7.96 -13.51 -18.23
C TYR A 154 -6.98 -12.81 -19.18
N SER A 155 -5.87 -12.30 -18.63
CA SER A 155 -4.73 -11.81 -19.42
C SER A 155 -3.45 -12.45 -18.92
N ARG A 156 -2.77 -13.19 -19.81
CA ARG A 156 -1.52 -13.88 -19.48
C ARG A 156 -0.44 -12.89 -19.01
N ILE A 157 -0.36 -11.72 -19.64
CA ILE A 157 0.64 -10.68 -19.32
C ILE A 157 0.36 -10.12 -17.93
N ILE A 158 -0.87 -9.68 -17.67
CA ILE A 158 -1.26 -9.11 -16.36
C ILE A 158 -1.00 -10.14 -15.26
N ASN A 159 -1.44 -11.38 -15.44
CA ASN A 159 -1.25 -12.44 -14.44
C ASN A 159 0.23 -12.76 -14.19
N THR A 160 1.06 -12.71 -15.23
CA THR A 160 2.52 -12.94 -15.09
C THR A 160 3.16 -11.79 -14.30
N ILE A 161 2.83 -10.54 -14.60
CA ILE A 161 3.35 -9.37 -13.87
C ILE A 161 2.85 -9.36 -12.43
N ALA A 162 1.56 -9.65 -12.24
CA ALA A 162 0.92 -9.70 -10.92
C ALA A 162 1.62 -10.70 -9.98
N ALA A 163 1.96 -11.90 -10.48
CA ALA A 163 2.69 -12.91 -9.74
C ALA A 163 4.06 -12.41 -9.23
N SER A 164 4.69 -11.48 -9.96
CA SER A 164 6.00 -10.92 -9.59
C SER A 164 5.93 -9.67 -8.71
N THR A 165 4.75 -9.12 -8.42
CA THR A 165 4.63 -7.84 -7.71
C THR A 165 5.26 -7.87 -6.32
N PHE A 166 5.11 -8.98 -5.59
CA PHE A 166 5.74 -9.15 -4.28
C PHE A 166 7.26 -9.34 -4.39
N GLY A 167 7.75 -10.08 -5.39
CA GLY A 167 9.17 -10.23 -5.66
C GLY A 167 9.85 -8.90 -6.02
N VAL A 168 9.19 -8.07 -6.82
CA VAL A 168 9.64 -6.72 -7.15
C VAL A 168 9.83 -5.87 -5.89
N LEU A 169 8.85 -5.87 -4.98
CA LEU A 169 8.96 -5.18 -3.68
C LEU A 169 10.17 -5.67 -2.88
N LEU A 170 10.40 -6.98 -2.83
CA LEU A 170 11.54 -7.58 -2.13
C LEU A 170 12.88 -7.16 -2.73
N ILE A 171 12.96 -7.04 -4.05
CA ILE A 171 14.17 -6.61 -4.73
C ILE A 171 14.42 -5.13 -4.41
N HIS A 172 13.54 -4.21 -4.81
CA HIS A 172 13.90 -2.79 -4.84
C HIS A 172 13.77 -2.05 -3.49
N ALA A 173 13.02 -2.58 -2.51
CA ALA A 173 12.66 -1.84 -1.29
C ALA A 173 13.01 -2.52 0.04
N ASN A 174 13.06 -3.86 0.08
CA ASN A 174 13.20 -4.57 1.36
C ASN A 174 14.59 -4.42 2.01
N SER A 175 15.64 -4.17 1.21
CA SER A 175 17.00 -3.93 1.72
C SER A 175 17.37 -2.45 1.68
N ASN A 176 17.84 -1.91 2.81
CA ASN A 176 18.37 -0.55 2.86
C ASN A 176 19.57 -0.36 1.92
N THR A 177 20.43 -1.37 1.79
CA THR A 177 21.57 -1.35 0.87
C THR A 177 21.09 -1.24 -0.58
N MET A 178 20.10 -2.04 -0.96
CA MET A 178 19.53 -2.00 -2.31
C MET A 178 18.79 -0.68 -2.56
N ARG A 179 18.07 -0.16 -1.57
CA ARG A 179 17.39 1.13 -1.68
C ARG A 179 18.37 2.29 -1.89
N ARG A 180 19.50 2.29 -1.18
CA ARG A 180 20.57 3.29 -1.39
C ARG A 180 21.17 3.14 -2.78
N TRP A 181 21.61 1.93 -3.13
CA TRP A 181 22.25 1.68 -4.42
C TRP A 181 21.37 2.04 -5.62
N LEU A 182 20.09 1.63 -5.63
CA LEU A 182 19.17 1.98 -6.72
C LEU A 182 18.84 3.47 -6.74
N TRP A 183 18.29 4.00 -5.65
CA TRP A 183 17.62 5.30 -5.70
C TRP A 183 18.56 6.48 -5.42
N GLN A 184 19.64 6.27 -4.67
CA GLN A 184 20.63 7.31 -4.36
C GLN A 184 21.83 7.22 -5.31
N ASP A 185 22.47 6.05 -5.41
CA ASP A 185 23.74 5.96 -6.14
C ASP A 185 23.54 5.85 -7.65
N THR A 186 22.58 5.04 -8.12
CA THR A 186 22.37 4.76 -9.55
C THR A 186 21.48 5.82 -10.21
N PHE A 187 20.29 6.04 -9.67
CA PHE A 187 19.33 6.99 -10.25
C PHE A 187 19.48 8.42 -9.71
N ASN A 188 20.32 8.65 -8.70
CA ASN A 188 20.61 9.98 -8.13
C ASN A 188 19.36 10.86 -7.95
N ASN A 189 18.36 10.34 -7.23
CA ASN A 189 17.08 11.03 -7.06
C ASN A 189 17.22 12.40 -6.39
N VAL A 190 18.23 12.58 -5.53
CA VAL A 190 18.50 13.87 -4.87
C VAL A 190 19.00 14.90 -5.89
N GLY A 191 19.99 14.54 -6.71
CA GLY A 191 20.47 15.43 -7.78
C GLY A 191 19.38 15.72 -8.83
N ALA A 192 18.58 14.72 -9.19
CA ALA A 192 17.44 14.92 -10.08
C ALA A 192 16.42 15.90 -9.50
N TYR A 193 16.17 15.84 -8.19
CA TYR A 193 15.29 16.77 -7.48
C TYR A 193 15.79 18.23 -7.60
N GLU A 194 17.10 18.45 -7.45
CA GLU A 194 17.71 19.77 -7.54
C GLU A 194 17.77 20.32 -8.98
N SER A 195 17.94 19.45 -9.97
CA SER A 195 18.06 19.82 -11.39
C SER A 195 16.75 20.28 -12.07
N GLY A 196 15.60 20.13 -11.39
CA GLY A 196 14.29 20.57 -11.88
C GLY A 196 13.55 19.58 -12.79
N ASN A 197 14.19 18.49 -13.27
CA ASN A 197 13.54 17.46 -14.10
C ASN A 197 12.95 16.30 -13.29
N VAL A 198 12.39 16.60 -12.12
CA VAL A 198 12.05 15.58 -11.09
C VAL A 198 10.95 14.63 -11.55
N VAL A 199 9.92 15.15 -12.23
CA VAL A 199 8.72 14.38 -12.57
C VAL A 199 9.03 13.34 -13.65
N ILE A 200 9.69 13.74 -14.74
CA ILE A 200 10.05 12.82 -15.82
C ILE A 200 11.06 11.80 -15.30
N HIS A 201 12.07 12.26 -14.55
CA HIS A 201 13.04 11.37 -13.92
C HIS A 201 12.35 10.32 -13.03
N ALA A 202 11.42 10.72 -12.17
CA ALA A 202 10.70 9.79 -11.30
C ALA A 202 9.88 8.76 -12.10
N VAL A 203 9.12 9.19 -13.10
CA VAL A 203 8.31 8.29 -13.93
C VAL A 203 9.18 7.27 -14.67
N VAL A 204 10.24 7.75 -15.34
CA VAL A 204 11.15 6.88 -16.10
C VAL A 204 11.87 5.90 -15.16
N SER A 205 12.37 6.38 -14.03
CA SER A 205 13.07 5.55 -13.04
C SER A 205 12.18 4.45 -12.49
N VAL A 206 10.93 4.77 -12.10
CA VAL A 206 9.97 3.80 -11.58
C VAL A 206 9.63 2.74 -12.63
N LEU A 207 9.35 3.15 -13.86
CA LEU A 207 9.03 2.20 -14.95
C LEU A 207 10.20 1.26 -15.25
N LEU A 208 11.42 1.80 -15.32
CA LEU A 208 12.63 0.99 -15.56
C LEU A 208 12.88 0.00 -14.43
N ILE A 209 12.91 0.48 -13.18
CA ILE A 209 13.18 -0.38 -12.01
C ILE A 209 12.10 -1.45 -11.89
N TYR A 210 10.83 -1.10 -12.02
CA TYR A 210 9.73 -2.06 -11.95
C TYR A 210 9.85 -3.13 -13.05
N THR A 211 10.13 -2.72 -14.30
CA THR A 211 10.29 -3.64 -15.43
C THR A 211 11.47 -4.60 -15.20
N VAL A 212 12.64 -4.06 -14.83
CA VAL A 212 13.85 -4.87 -14.59
C VAL A 212 13.64 -5.84 -13.43
N CYS A 213 13.08 -5.38 -12.30
CA CYS A 213 12.78 -6.25 -11.16
C CYS A 213 11.76 -7.33 -11.52
N THR A 214 10.76 -7.01 -12.35
CA THR A 214 9.77 -8.00 -12.83
C THR A 214 10.44 -9.08 -13.66
N VAL A 215 11.35 -8.71 -14.57
CA VAL A 215 12.11 -9.69 -15.38
C VAL A 215 12.98 -10.58 -14.48
N ILE A 216 13.70 -9.99 -13.51
CA ILE A 216 14.52 -10.75 -12.56
C ILE A 216 13.67 -11.75 -11.78
N ASP A 217 12.50 -11.32 -11.29
CA ASP A 217 11.63 -12.19 -10.50
C ASP A 217 10.99 -13.30 -11.36
N ILE A 218 10.57 -13.01 -12.59
CA ILE A 218 10.11 -14.04 -13.54
C ILE A 218 11.20 -15.09 -13.79
N CYS A 219 12.46 -14.67 -13.94
CA CYS A 219 13.58 -15.59 -14.07
C CYS A 219 13.75 -16.45 -12.81
N ARG A 220 13.66 -15.85 -11.61
CA ARG A 220 13.70 -16.59 -10.33
C ARG A 220 12.56 -17.61 -10.22
N ILE A 221 11.34 -17.24 -10.59
CA ILE A 221 10.18 -18.15 -10.57
C ILE A 221 10.42 -19.33 -11.51
N LYS A 222 10.87 -19.08 -12.74
CA LYS A 222 11.03 -20.13 -13.76
C LYS A 222 12.26 -21.02 -13.56
N LEU A 223 13.38 -20.45 -13.14
CA LEU A 223 14.68 -21.14 -13.07
C LEU A 223 14.95 -21.76 -11.70
N LEU A 224 14.38 -21.21 -10.62
CA LEU A 224 14.65 -21.68 -9.25
C LEU A 224 13.40 -22.28 -8.63
N GLU A 225 12.32 -21.50 -8.53
CA GLU A 225 11.13 -21.91 -7.79
C GLU A 225 10.42 -23.10 -8.44
N ALA A 226 10.08 -23.03 -9.73
CA ALA A 226 9.36 -24.11 -10.41
C ALA A 226 10.16 -25.43 -10.42
N PRO A 227 11.49 -25.45 -10.62
CA PRO A 227 12.27 -26.68 -10.48
C PRO A 227 12.37 -27.21 -9.05
N LEU A 228 12.48 -26.33 -8.04
CA LEU A 228 12.50 -26.73 -6.62
C LEU A 228 11.17 -27.31 -6.17
N MET A 229 10.06 -26.65 -6.50
CA MET A 229 8.70 -27.10 -6.14
C MET A 229 8.31 -28.41 -6.82
N LYS A 230 8.92 -28.77 -7.96
CA LYS A 230 8.73 -30.08 -8.59
C LYS A 230 9.51 -31.21 -7.91
N ARG A 231 10.51 -30.88 -7.10
CA ARG A 231 11.35 -31.84 -6.37
C ARG A 231 10.90 -32.07 -4.93
N LEU A 232 10.13 -31.14 -4.37
CA LEU A 232 9.46 -31.23 -3.07
C LEU A 232 8.12 -31.96 -3.23
#